data_AF-A0A9P6Y8P5-F1
#
_entry.id   AF-A0A9P6Y8P5-F1
#
_cell.length_a   1.000
_cell.length_b   1.000
_cell.length_c   1.000
_cell.angle_alpha   90.00
_cell.angle_beta   90.00
_cell.angle_gamma   90.00
#
_symmetry.space_group_name_H-M   'P 1'
#
loop_
_entity.id
_entity.type
_entity.pdbx_description
1 polymer ?
#
loop_
_entity_poly.entity_id
_entity_poly.type
_entity_poly.pdbx_seq_one_letter_code
_entity_poly.pdbx_strand_id
1 'polypeptide(L)'
;MVEDAAKNADADKEREAVVQAKQDLEAYVYQVENNISDPNVNMKLRRGDREAIETALAEAMELMELSADDAQADDLKAAQSKLKRATTRAFAHVYSQRR
;
A
#
# COMPACT_ATOMS: atom_id res chain seq x y z
N MET A 1 18.83 -13.35 31.67
CA MET A 1 19.55 -14.08 30.59
C MET A 1 18.63 -14.87 29.65
N VAL A 2 17.66 -15.68 30.12
CA VAL A 2 16.66 -16.30 29.21
C VAL A 2 15.53 -15.33 28.86
N GLU A 3 15.04 -14.56 29.83
CA GLU A 3 13.98 -13.57 29.61
C GLU A 3 14.41 -12.40 28.72
N ASP A 4 15.67 -11.96 28.84
CA ASP A 4 16.22 -10.88 28.00
C ASP A 4 16.37 -11.33 26.53
N ALA A 5 16.74 -12.60 26.32
CA ALA A 5 16.85 -13.17 24.98
C ALA A 5 15.47 -13.30 24.30
N ALA A 6 14.43 -13.70 25.05
CA ALA A 6 13.07 -13.77 24.53
C ALA A 6 12.52 -12.38 24.14
N LYS A 7 12.70 -11.38 25.00
CA LYS A 7 12.29 -9.99 24.71
C LYS A 7 12.99 -9.40 23.49
N ASN A 8 14.29 -9.65 23.33
CA ASN A 8 15.03 -9.19 22.16
C ASN A 8 14.54 -9.89 20.88
N ALA A 9 14.27 -11.20 20.94
CA ALA A 9 13.75 -11.94 19.79
C ALA A 9 12.37 -11.46 19.33
N ASP A 10 11.48 -11.09 20.26
CA ASP A 10 10.16 -10.56 19.90
C ASP A 10 10.25 -9.14 19.34
N ALA A 11 11.10 -8.28 19.92
CA ALA A 11 11.36 -6.94 19.37
C ALA A 11 11.98 -6.99 17.97
N ASP A 12 12.88 -7.93 17.70
CA ASP A 12 13.49 -8.12 16.37
C ASP A 12 12.43 -8.55 15.34
N LYS A 13 11.51 -9.46 15.70
CA LYS A 13 10.40 -9.88 14.82
C LYS A 13 9.45 -8.73 14.52
N GLU A 14 9.12 -7.90 15.51
CA GLU A 14 8.25 -6.75 15.31
C GLU A 14 8.89 -5.76 14.34
N ARG A 15 10.19 -5.46 14.50
CA ARG A 15 10.92 -4.61 13.56
C ARG A 15 10.99 -5.21 12.16
N GLU A 16 11.26 -6.50 12.03
CA GLU A 16 11.28 -7.20 10.76
C GLU A 16 9.91 -7.12 10.06
N ALA A 17 8.82 -7.31 10.80
CA ALA A 17 7.47 -7.20 10.28
C ALA A 17 7.13 -5.79 9.77
N VAL A 18 7.58 -4.74 10.47
CA VAL A 18 7.42 -3.34 10.04
C VAL A 18 8.21 -3.08 8.76
N VAL A 19 9.48 -3.49 8.72
CA VAL A 19 10.35 -3.29 7.55
C VAL A 19 9.78 -4.00 6.33
N GLN A 20 9.34 -5.26 6.48
CA GLN A 20 8.75 -6.01 5.37
C GLN A 20 7.44 -5.36 4.90
N ALA A 21 6.55 -4.96 5.81
CA ALA A 21 5.29 -4.30 5.45
C ALA A 21 5.53 -2.97 4.72
N LYS A 22 6.58 -2.23 5.10
CA LYS A 22 6.98 -0.99 4.43
C LYS A 22 7.47 -1.26 3.01
N GLN A 23 8.38 -2.21 2.83
CA GLN A 23 8.89 -2.59 1.49
C GLN A 23 7.77 -3.06 0.57
N ASP A 24 6.85 -3.87 1.10
CA ASP A 24 5.69 -4.37 0.34
C ASP A 24 4.74 -3.23 -0.07
N LEU A 25 4.56 -2.23 0.80
CA LEU A 25 3.76 -1.04 0.48
C LEU A 25 4.46 -0.17 -0.57
N GLU A 26 5.76 0.13 -0.41
CA GLU A 26 6.56 0.92 -1.35
C GLU A 26 6.54 0.31 -2.76
N ALA A 27 6.77 -1.01 -2.85
CA ALA A 27 6.73 -1.73 -4.12
C ALA A 27 5.34 -1.62 -4.79
N TYR A 28 4.27 -1.71 -4.00
CA TYR A 28 2.91 -1.63 -4.53
C TYR A 28 2.52 -0.21 -4.93
N VAL A 29 2.92 0.81 -4.16
CA VAL A 29 2.75 2.22 -4.52
C VAL A 29 3.41 2.50 -5.86
N TYR A 30 4.68 2.12 -6.03
CA TYR A 30 5.41 2.31 -7.28
C TYR A 30 4.71 1.63 -8.46
N GLN A 31 4.20 0.41 -8.28
CA GLN A 31 3.42 -0.28 -9.30
C GLN A 31 2.15 0.49 -9.68
N VAL A 32 1.40 0.99 -8.69
CA VAL A 32 0.16 1.73 -8.94
C VAL A 32 0.43 3.07 -9.62
N GLU A 33 1.45 3.82 -9.19
CA GLU A 33 1.87 5.07 -9.83
C GLU A 33 2.19 4.88 -11.32
N ASN A 34 2.97 3.85 -11.65
CA ASN A 34 3.27 3.51 -13.04
C ASN A 34 2.00 3.17 -13.85
N ASN A 35 1.07 2.44 -13.24
CA ASN A 35 -0.18 2.09 -13.92
C ASN A 35 -1.07 3.30 -14.18
N ILE A 36 -1.25 4.21 -13.21
CA ILE A 36 -2.16 5.36 -13.37
C ILE A 36 -1.53 6.51 -14.16
N SER A 37 -0.20 6.56 -14.25
CA SER A 37 0.52 7.49 -15.12
C SER A 37 0.52 7.05 -16.59
N ASP A 38 0.28 5.77 -16.90
CA ASP A 38 0.09 5.31 -18.29
C ASP A 38 -1.17 5.95 -18.89
N PRO A 39 -1.04 6.75 -19.97
CA PRO A 39 -2.17 7.40 -20.62
C PRO A 39 -3.27 6.41 -21.07
N ASN A 40 -2.90 5.20 -21.50
CA ASN A 40 -3.84 4.19 -21.98
C ASN A 40 -4.69 3.59 -20.87
N VAL A 41 -4.16 3.53 -19.65
CA VAL A 41 -4.90 3.11 -18.45
C VAL A 41 -5.79 4.26 -18.01
N ASN A 42 -5.23 5.46 -17.91
CA ASN A 42 -5.94 6.65 -17.45
C ASN A 42 -7.19 6.97 -18.30
N MET A 43 -7.10 6.83 -19.63
CA MET A 43 -8.23 7.01 -20.55
C MET A 43 -9.38 5.99 -20.34
N LYS A 44 -9.11 4.83 -19.73
CA LYS A 44 -10.11 3.77 -19.51
C LYS A 44 -10.71 3.82 -18.11
N LEU A 45 -10.04 4.48 -17.16
CA LEU A 45 -10.51 4.61 -15.79
C LEU A 45 -11.67 5.58 -15.70
N ARG A 46 -12.67 5.24 -14.88
CA ARG A 46 -13.72 6.20 -14.52
C ARG A 46 -13.11 7.24 -13.59
N ARG A 47 -13.61 8.48 -13.67
CA ARG A 47 -13.14 9.57 -12.80
C ARG A 47 -13.19 9.20 -11.31
N GLY A 48 -14.29 8.65 -10.81
CA GLY A 48 -14.40 8.26 -9.41
C GLY A 48 -13.48 7.10 -9.00
N ASP A 49 -13.18 6.18 -9.92
CA ASP A 49 -12.21 5.10 -9.67
C ASP A 49 -10.79 5.65 -9.58
N ARG A 50 -10.46 6.61 -10.46
CA ARG A 50 -9.17 7.32 -10.45
C ARG A 50 -8.98 8.12 -9.17
N GLU A 51 -9.97 8.94 -8.79
CA GLU A 51 -9.94 9.73 -7.55
C GLU A 51 -9.77 8.83 -6.32
N ALA A 52 -10.43 7.66 -6.29
CA ALA A 52 -10.28 6.70 -5.20
C ALA A 52 -8.87 6.08 -5.12
N ILE A 53 -8.24 5.79 -6.27
CA ILE A 53 -6.85 5.33 -6.30
C ILE A 53 -5.90 6.45 -5.84
N GLU A 54 -6.02 7.65 -6.40
CA GLU A 54 -5.18 8.81 -6.06
C GLU A 54 -5.28 9.15 -4.57
N THR A 55 -6.48 9.09 -3.98
CA THR A 55 -6.69 9.28 -2.54
C THR A 55 -5.98 8.20 -1.72
N ALA A 56 -6.18 6.92 -2.05
CA ALA A 56 -5.55 5.82 -1.31
C ALA A 56 -4.01 5.82 -1.47
N LEU A 57 -3.51 6.29 -2.62
CA LEU A 57 -2.08 6.43 -2.89
C LEU A 57 -1.48 7.55 -2.05
N ALA A 58 -2.13 8.72 -2.00
CA ALA A 58 -1.69 9.84 -1.18
C ALA A 58 -1.64 9.46 0.31
N GLU A 59 -2.68 8.81 0.84
CA GLU A 59 -2.68 8.33 2.23
C GLU A 59 -1.57 7.31 2.51
N ALA A 60 -1.29 6.40 1.57
CA ALA A 60 -0.19 5.45 1.71
C ALA A 60 1.17 6.14 1.73
N MET A 61 1.38 7.14 0.87
CA MET A 61 2.61 7.93 0.84
C MET A 61 2.79 8.77 2.10
N GLU A 62 1.73 9.44 2.55
CA GLU A 62 1.74 10.20 3.81
C GLU A 62 2.07 9.29 5.00
N LEU A 63 1.48 8.09 5.07
CA LEU A 63 1.81 7.12 6.11
C LEU A 63 3.30 6.73 6.05
N MET A 64 3.87 6.49 4.87
CA MET A 64 5.29 6.14 4.73
C MET A 64 6.24 7.28 5.13
N GLU A 65 5.84 8.54 4.89
CA GLU A 65 6.59 9.73 5.27
C GLU A 65 6.53 9.98 6.79
N LEU A 66 5.33 9.94 7.38
CA LEU A 66 5.12 10.18 8.82
C LEU A 66 5.70 9.06 9.68
N SER A 67 5.72 7.84 9.15
CA SER A 67 6.07 6.65 9.93
C SER A 67 7.51 6.19 9.76
N ALA A 68 8.42 7.08 9.33
CA ALA A 68 9.84 6.75 9.16
C ALA A 68 10.48 6.16 10.43
N ASP A 69 10.00 6.54 11.61
CA ASP A 69 10.57 6.12 12.90
C ASP A 69 9.62 5.31 13.82
N ASP A 70 8.29 5.35 13.63
CA ASP A 70 7.28 4.75 14.54
C ASP A 70 6.14 3.95 13.85
N ALA A 71 6.32 3.50 12.60
CA ALA A 71 5.27 2.75 11.90
C ALA A 71 4.86 1.46 12.61
N GLN A 72 3.55 1.25 12.79
CA GLN A 72 3.04 -0.08 13.12
C GLN A 72 2.84 -0.92 11.85
N ALA A 73 3.27 -2.18 11.88
CA ALA A 73 3.16 -3.08 10.73
C ALA A 73 1.71 -3.23 10.25
N ASP A 74 0.75 -3.16 11.16
CA ASP A 74 -0.67 -3.30 10.84
C ASP A 74 -1.23 -2.08 10.10
N ASP A 75 -0.77 -0.87 10.41
CA ASP A 75 -1.17 0.35 9.70
C ASP A 75 -0.67 0.32 8.25
N LEU A 76 0.60 -0.08 8.05
CA LEU A 76 1.19 -0.24 6.71
C LEU A 76 0.43 -1.28 5.88
N LYS A 77 0.09 -2.43 6.47
CA LYS A 77 -0.72 -3.47 5.83
C LYS A 77 -2.14 -3.01 5.53
N ALA A 78 -2.74 -2.19 6.40
CA ALA A 78 -4.07 -1.63 6.20
C ALA A 78 -4.08 -0.64 5.03
N ALA A 79 -3.09 0.26 4.95
CA ALA A 79 -2.90 1.17 3.82
C ALA A 79 -2.69 0.40 2.51
N GLN A 80 -1.82 -0.61 2.51
CA GLN A 80 -1.60 -1.47 1.33
C GLN A 80 -2.89 -2.15 0.89
N SER A 81 -3.67 -2.69 1.83
CA SER A 81 -4.94 -3.34 1.56
C SER A 81 -5.98 -2.37 0.99
N LYS A 82 -6.04 -1.14 1.50
CA LYS A 82 -6.93 -0.08 1.00
C LYS A 82 -6.58 0.27 -0.45
N LEU A 83 -5.29 0.53 -0.73
CA LEU A 83 -4.80 0.81 -2.08
C LEU A 83 -5.10 -0.36 -3.03
N LYS A 84 -4.85 -1.60 -2.60
CA LYS A 84 -5.12 -2.81 -3.42
C LYS A 84 -6.59 -2.96 -3.76
N ARG A 85 -7.49 -2.68 -2.82
CA ARG A 85 -8.95 -2.73 -3.06
C ARG A 85 -9.40 -1.65 -4.04
N ALA A 86 -8.90 -0.42 -3.89
CA ALA A 86 -9.22 0.68 -4.81
C ALA A 86 -8.78 0.34 -6.23
N THR A 87 -7.52 -0.07 -6.40
CA THR A 87 -6.96 -0.49 -7.69
C THR A 87 -7.73 -1.67 -8.28
N THR A 88 -7.95 -2.75 -7.52
CA THR A 88 -8.66 -3.94 -8.03
C THR A 88 -10.08 -3.61 -8.50
N ARG A 89 -10.82 -2.78 -7.74
CA ARG A 89 -12.17 -2.34 -8.12
C ARG A 89 -12.15 -1.53 -9.41
N ALA A 90 -11.23 -0.57 -9.51
CA ALA A 90 -11.08 0.27 -10.69
C ALA A 90 -10.81 -0.56 -11.95
N PHE A 91 -9.87 -1.51 -11.87
CA PHE A 91 -9.55 -2.38 -13.01
C PHE A 91 -10.69 -3.36 -13.32
N ALA A 92 -11.42 -3.86 -12.32
CA ALA A 92 -12.63 -4.66 -12.56
C ALA A 92 -13.67 -3.87 -13.37
N HIS A 93 -13.86 -2.59 -13.08
CA HIS A 93 -14.74 -1.73 -13.88
C HIS A 93 -14.26 -1.58 -15.32
N VAL A 94 -12.95 -1.43 -15.56
CA VAL A 94 -12.37 -1.38 -16.91
C VAL A 94 -12.63 -2.66 -17.70
N TYR A 95 -12.47 -3.83 -17.08
CA TYR A 95 -12.73 -5.11 -17.75
C TYR A 95 -14.21 -5.37 -18.00
N SER A 96 -15.08 -4.94 -17.07
CA SER A 96 -16.54 -5.09 -17.22
C SER A 96 -17.13 -4.22 -18.34
N GLN A 97 -16.53 -3.07 -18.65
CA GLN A 97 -16.94 -2.19 -19.75
C GLN A 97 -16.62 -2.74 -21.15
N ARG A 98 -15.81 -3.80 -21.25
CA ARG A 98 -15.42 -4.41 -22.54
C ARG A 98 -16.35 -5.53 -23.00
N ARG A 99 -17.39 -5.86 -22.22
CA ARG A 99 -18.45 -6.81 -22.59
C ARG A 99 -19.71 -6.04 -22.99
#